data_AF-A5KXH1-F1
#
_entry.id   AF-A5KXH1-F1
#
_cell.length_a   1.000
_cell.length_b   1.000
_cell.length_c   1.000
_cell.angle_alpha   90.00
_cell.angle_beta   90.00
_cell.angle_gamma   90.00
#
_symmetry.space_group_name_H-M   'P 1'
#
loop_
_entity.id
_entity.type
_entity.pdbx_description
1 polymer ?
#
loop_
_entity_poly.entity_id
_entity_poly.type
_entity_poly.pdbx_seq_one_letter_code
_entity_poly.pdbx_strand_id
1 'polypeptide(L)'
;MNFMQATSLLVMGLSVTACGGGGGSSSQSTSGSSTSTVSVTPKPKTVMTSTANGASKATVPALAGQTADIIPMKNNMVHVVYSLLRVQDLQRGNQIADNTKAYIDNSTTLDLTGLDIPLVNIDMPSPTLIELPALHCYETNNLAVKKEGRELYIDGVISEYEALIKNGAGNNVTASCTNNKLNEYSFKNTVVNEDLIIESIDSVSYEDSVTSNTVFLPTYQFSALVYEQRLKSNFGNAWALMQNEHINSAAKELGNHLFVSSLRTIDLDISGLMNEALIDFDSLDKVQLLNGAIWGMPGQGVADQRWCKIVNLPDNSNADTLKYQAVIATNCARSTKRWCNTLNPSDIALNAAPPVAWSDSTAAAAQLTADAEKIQFVNSGSKYQSLLTNVSSVASYSAITPLFGYGDPVDTNAYGQSNNAGLSSQAGRTASCQAMMNPSHTEMGLGYTHHLTLNSNYSLHSFWTQTFN
;
A
#
# COMPACT_ATOMS: atom_id res chain seq x y z
N MET A 1 14.66 -0.18 56.18
CA MET A 1 15.81 0.61 56.65
C MET A 1 15.94 1.85 55.78
N ASN A 2 15.98 2.98 56.46
CA ASN A 2 16.35 4.36 56.14
C ASN A 2 17.11 4.71 54.83
N PHE A 3 16.68 5.86 54.29
CA PHE A 3 17.42 7.05 53.81
C PHE A 3 18.44 6.99 52.65
N MET A 4 18.10 7.82 51.64
CA MET A 4 18.90 8.86 50.95
C MET A 4 20.43 8.74 50.90
N GLN A 5 20.96 8.97 49.69
CA GLN A 5 21.93 10.05 49.52
C GLN A 5 21.84 10.68 48.13
N ALA A 6 21.55 11.97 48.13
CA ALA A 6 21.74 12.90 47.04
C ALA A 6 23.18 13.43 47.09
N THR A 7 23.77 13.69 45.93
CA THR A 7 24.90 14.62 45.81
C THR A 7 24.73 15.42 44.52
N SER A 8 24.28 16.67 44.69
CA SER A 8 24.59 17.78 43.79
C SER A 8 26.05 18.17 43.98
N LEU A 9 26.72 18.58 42.90
CA LEU A 9 27.82 19.54 42.98
C LEU A 9 27.55 20.69 41.99
N LEU A 10 27.64 21.91 42.53
CA LEU A 10 27.37 23.19 41.90
C LEU A 10 28.64 23.76 41.25
N VAL A 11 28.49 24.23 40.00
CA VAL A 11 28.89 25.53 39.41
C VAL A 11 30.06 26.34 40.00
N MET A 12 30.97 26.80 39.11
CA MET A 12 31.47 28.19 38.92
C MET A 12 32.68 28.13 37.94
N GLY A 13 32.89 28.99 36.93
CA GLY A 13 32.21 30.18 36.41
C GLY A 13 33.15 30.95 35.46
N LEU A 14 32.54 31.81 34.60
CA LEU A 14 33.02 33.10 34.05
C LEU A 14 34.11 33.07 32.92
N SER A 15 33.77 33.38 31.65
CA SER A 15 33.59 34.71 30.96
C SER A 15 34.93 35.41 30.63
N VAL A 16 35.22 36.13 29.52
CA VAL A 16 34.47 37.10 28.70
C VAL A 16 35.24 37.41 27.36
N THR A 17 34.50 37.79 26.29
CA THR A 17 34.76 38.81 25.21
C THR A 17 36.00 38.86 24.29
N ALA A 18 35.74 38.98 22.97
CA ALA A 18 35.99 40.16 22.07
C ALA A 18 35.61 39.78 20.60
N CYS A 19 34.71 40.45 19.87
CA CYS A 19 34.74 41.76 19.20
C CYS A 19 35.34 41.75 17.76
N GLY A 20 34.58 42.27 16.79
CA GLY A 20 35.00 42.71 15.43
C GLY A 20 34.86 41.67 14.31
N GLY A 21 34.35 41.92 13.10
CA GLY A 21 33.96 43.15 12.40
C GLY A 21 34.29 42.99 10.89
N GLY A 22 33.31 43.25 10.02
CA GLY A 22 33.45 43.84 8.67
C GLY A 22 34.10 43.07 7.49
N GLY A 23 33.29 42.86 6.44
CA GLY A 23 33.57 43.44 5.11
C GLY A 23 34.25 42.59 4.00
N GLY A 24 33.57 42.49 2.85
CA GLY A 24 34.14 42.90 1.55
C GLY A 24 34.91 41.88 0.68
N SER A 25 34.20 41.29 -0.29
CA SER A 25 34.57 41.09 -1.72
C SER A 25 36.05 41.04 -2.18
N SER A 26 36.47 39.95 -2.85
CA SER A 26 36.88 39.92 -4.28
C SER A 26 37.68 38.66 -4.70
N SER A 27 37.27 38.09 -5.84
CA SER A 27 38.06 37.57 -6.99
C SER A 27 39.28 36.64 -6.85
N GLN A 28 39.14 35.46 -7.49
CA GLN A 28 40.07 34.71 -8.36
C GLN A 28 41.59 34.67 -8.10
N SER A 29 42.14 33.45 -8.01
CA SER A 29 43.16 32.98 -8.97
C SER A 29 43.44 31.47 -8.86
N THR A 30 43.67 30.88 -10.04
CA THR A 30 44.03 29.50 -10.35
C THR A 30 45.49 29.15 -10.04
N SER A 31 45.73 27.96 -9.48
CA SER A 31 46.85 27.04 -9.76
C SER A 31 46.60 25.79 -8.89
N GLY A 32 46.57 24.54 -9.38
CA GLY A 32 47.47 23.90 -10.31
C GLY A 32 48.36 22.93 -9.53
N SER A 33 47.83 21.77 -9.12
CA SER A 33 48.63 20.65 -8.60
C SER A 33 47.81 19.36 -8.61
N SER A 34 48.05 18.56 -9.64
CA SER A 34 47.58 17.20 -9.85
C SER A 34 48.14 16.23 -8.82
N THR A 35 47.25 15.47 -8.15
CA THR A 35 47.60 14.14 -7.65
C THR A 35 46.46 13.18 -7.96
N SER A 36 46.81 12.15 -8.72
CA SER A 36 45.94 11.16 -9.34
C SER A 36 45.52 10.09 -8.34
N THR A 37 44.22 9.86 -8.16
CA THR A 37 43.67 8.60 -7.62
C THR A 37 42.44 8.20 -8.41
N VAL A 38 42.69 7.28 -9.34
CA VAL A 38 41.81 6.28 -9.99
C VAL A 38 40.30 6.42 -9.74
N SER A 39 39.60 7.05 -10.69
CA SER A 39 38.15 6.88 -10.86
C SER A 39 37.90 5.69 -11.78
N VAL A 40 37.53 4.53 -11.23
CA VAL A 40 36.94 3.44 -12.02
C VAL A 40 35.45 3.74 -12.16
N THR A 41 35.06 4.31 -13.28
CA THR A 41 33.65 4.36 -13.71
C THR A 41 33.29 2.97 -14.27
N PRO A 42 32.30 2.24 -13.72
CA PRO A 42 31.77 1.08 -14.42
C PRO A 42 30.93 1.59 -15.58
N LYS A 43 31.46 1.46 -16.79
CA LYS A 43 30.70 1.59 -18.03
C LYS A 43 29.82 0.34 -18.15
N PRO A 44 28.48 0.43 -18.26
CA PRO A 44 27.66 -0.75 -18.51
C PRO A 44 28.05 -1.38 -19.85
N LYS A 45 28.37 -2.67 -19.79
CA LYS A 45 28.55 -3.53 -20.96
C LYS A 45 27.24 -3.65 -21.72
N THR A 46 27.37 -3.59 -23.03
CA THR A 46 26.35 -3.83 -24.04
C THR A 46 25.74 -5.24 -23.93
N VAL A 47 24.51 -5.34 -24.46
CA VAL A 47 23.78 -6.53 -24.96
C VAL A 47 22.77 -7.16 -24.00
N MET A 48 21.48 -6.91 -24.22
CA MET A 48 20.58 -7.84 -24.93
C MET A 48 19.32 -7.11 -25.39
N THR A 49 19.07 -7.13 -26.70
CA THR A 49 17.79 -6.77 -27.32
C THR A 49 16.74 -7.79 -26.86
N SER A 50 15.91 -7.41 -25.89
CA SER A 50 14.62 -8.08 -25.68
C SER A 50 13.68 -7.59 -26.78
N THR A 51 13.40 -8.46 -27.74
CA THR A 51 12.36 -8.27 -28.74
C THR A 51 11.03 -8.10 -28.00
N ALA A 52 10.50 -6.88 -28.00
CA ALA A 52 9.18 -6.58 -27.47
C ALA A 52 8.13 -7.34 -28.30
N ASN A 53 7.54 -8.39 -27.71
CA ASN A 53 6.34 -9.00 -28.29
C ASN A 53 5.17 -8.05 -28.08
N GLY A 54 4.63 -7.57 -29.21
CA GLY A 54 3.45 -6.73 -29.27
C GLY A 54 2.22 -7.48 -28.81
N ALA A 55 1.87 -7.33 -27.53
CA ALA A 55 0.48 -7.38 -27.09
C ALA A 55 -0.10 -5.98 -27.23
N SER A 56 -1.25 -5.92 -27.89
CA SER A 56 -2.09 -4.74 -28.16
C SER A 56 -2.03 -3.64 -27.11
N LYS A 57 -1.77 -2.42 -27.57
CA LYS A 57 -2.00 -1.15 -26.84
C LYS A 57 -3.45 -1.07 -26.35
N ALA A 58 -3.71 -1.53 -25.14
CA ALA A 58 -4.72 -0.92 -24.29
C ALA A 58 -3.98 0.05 -23.37
N THR A 59 -3.77 1.27 -23.84
CA THR A 59 -3.35 2.37 -22.96
C THR A 59 -4.56 2.70 -22.09
N VAL A 60 -4.70 2.03 -20.95
CA VAL A 60 -5.66 2.42 -19.92
C VAL A 60 -5.01 3.56 -19.15
N PRO A 61 -5.64 4.74 -19.05
CA PRO A 61 -5.10 5.83 -18.25
C PRO A 61 -4.99 5.35 -16.80
N ALA A 62 -3.84 5.56 -16.16
CA ALA A 62 -3.70 5.39 -14.72
C ALA A 62 -4.61 6.41 -14.03
N LEU A 63 -5.78 5.96 -13.58
CA LEU A 63 -6.60 6.73 -12.65
C LEU A 63 -6.14 6.41 -11.23
N ALA A 64 -5.87 7.44 -10.45
CA ALA A 64 -5.75 7.33 -9.01
C ALA A 64 -6.97 6.55 -8.45
N GLY A 65 -6.71 5.56 -7.60
CA GLY A 65 -7.77 4.76 -6.96
C GLY A 65 -7.94 3.33 -7.48
N GLN A 66 -7.07 2.81 -8.35
CA GLN A 66 -7.08 1.37 -8.63
C GLN A 66 -6.47 0.59 -7.46
N THR A 67 -7.34 -0.04 -6.67
CA THR A 67 -7.00 -1.25 -5.90
C THR A 67 -6.39 -2.26 -6.86
N ALA A 68 -5.44 -3.07 -6.38
CA ALA A 68 -4.69 -4.06 -7.15
C ALA A 68 -5.50 -4.66 -8.32
N ASP A 69 -4.90 -4.80 -9.51
CA ASP A 69 -5.54 -5.35 -10.73
C ASP A 69 -6.01 -6.81 -10.51
N ILE A 70 -7.04 -7.04 -9.68
CA ILE A 70 -7.59 -8.37 -9.39
C ILE A 70 -8.06 -8.94 -10.71
N ILE A 71 -7.34 -9.93 -11.24
CA ILE A 71 -7.84 -10.74 -12.35
C ILE A 71 -8.92 -11.62 -11.74
N PRO A 72 -10.21 -11.36 -12.00
CA PRO A 72 -11.26 -12.20 -11.49
C PRO A 72 -11.10 -13.57 -12.17
N MET A 73 -10.99 -14.64 -11.41
CA MET A 73 -11.09 -16.00 -11.97
C MET A 73 -12.48 -16.11 -12.60
N LYS A 74 -12.57 -16.02 -13.93
CA LYS A 74 -13.86 -16.02 -14.64
C LYS A 74 -14.68 -17.28 -14.42
N ASN A 75 -14.05 -18.37 -13.97
CA ASN A 75 -14.67 -19.55 -13.40
C ASN A 75 -14.11 -19.71 -11.98
N ASN A 76 -14.97 -19.64 -10.96
CA ASN A 76 -14.54 -19.69 -9.56
C ASN A 76 -14.14 -21.13 -9.18
N MET A 77 -13.00 -21.59 -9.71
CA MET A 77 -12.53 -22.98 -9.66
C MET A 77 -12.45 -23.52 -8.22
N VAL A 78 -12.21 -22.64 -7.25
CA VAL A 78 -12.22 -23.01 -5.82
C VAL A 78 -13.61 -23.49 -5.38
N HIS A 79 -14.71 -22.92 -5.88
CA HIS A 79 -16.05 -23.42 -5.61
C HIS A 79 -16.26 -24.80 -6.21
N VAL A 80 -15.72 -25.06 -7.40
CA VAL A 80 -15.77 -26.39 -8.03
C VAL A 80 -15.03 -27.39 -7.14
N VAL A 81 -13.79 -27.09 -6.75
CA VAL A 81 -12.96 -27.93 -5.87
C VAL A 81 -13.68 -28.20 -4.53
N TYR A 82 -14.25 -27.17 -3.90
CA TYR A 82 -14.98 -27.34 -2.65
C TYR A 82 -16.26 -28.19 -2.82
N SER A 83 -16.98 -28.02 -3.93
CA SER A 83 -18.17 -28.83 -4.23
C SER A 83 -17.82 -30.30 -4.43
N LEU A 84 -16.73 -30.56 -5.16
CA LEU A 84 -16.23 -31.91 -5.40
C LEU A 84 -15.70 -32.57 -4.12
N LEU A 85 -15.05 -31.81 -3.23
CA LEU A 85 -14.67 -32.29 -1.89
C LEU A 85 -15.88 -32.84 -1.14
N ARG A 86 -16.99 -32.08 -1.10
CA ARG A 86 -18.21 -32.51 -0.39
C ARG A 86 -18.83 -33.75 -1.03
N VAL A 87 -18.86 -33.83 -2.35
CA VAL A 87 -19.34 -35.02 -3.07
C VAL A 87 -18.49 -36.25 -2.73
N GLN A 88 -17.17 -36.11 -2.81
CA GLN A 88 -16.22 -37.20 -2.61
C GLN A 88 -16.20 -37.69 -1.14
N ASP A 89 -16.33 -36.77 -0.18
CA ASP A 89 -16.50 -37.08 1.24
C ASP A 89 -17.78 -37.91 1.49
N LEU A 90 -18.92 -37.48 0.91
CA LEU A 90 -20.19 -38.22 0.98
C LEU A 90 -20.10 -39.60 0.32
N GLN A 91 -19.32 -39.72 -0.75
CA GLN A 91 -19.08 -40.98 -1.47
C GLN A 91 -18.00 -41.85 -0.82
N ARG A 92 -17.41 -41.44 0.31
CA ARG A 92 -16.36 -42.14 1.07
C ARG A 92 -15.12 -42.48 0.23
N GLY A 93 -14.72 -41.58 -0.67
CA GLY A 93 -13.51 -41.73 -1.47
C GLY A 93 -13.63 -42.68 -2.67
N ASN A 94 -14.85 -43.07 -3.07
CA ASN A 94 -15.06 -43.73 -4.36
C ASN A 94 -14.90 -42.73 -5.51
N GLN A 95 -14.54 -43.19 -6.70
CA GLN A 95 -14.41 -42.33 -7.88
C GLN A 95 -15.73 -41.59 -8.17
N ILE A 96 -15.66 -40.29 -8.52
CA ILE A 96 -16.84 -39.50 -8.89
C ILE A 96 -17.39 -40.03 -10.22
N ALA A 97 -18.68 -40.40 -10.22
CA ALA A 97 -19.34 -40.94 -11.40
C ALA A 97 -19.80 -39.82 -12.37
N ASP A 98 -19.97 -40.19 -13.63
CA ASP A 98 -20.52 -39.29 -14.66
C ASP A 98 -21.94 -38.83 -14.30
N ASN A 99 -22.26 -37.57 -14.58
CA ASN A 99 -23.51 -36.88 -14.20
C ASN A 99 -23.72 -36.75 -12.68
N THR A 100 -22.65 -36.79 -11.88
CA THR A 100 -22.76 -36.49 -10.46
C THR A 100 -23.21 -35.05 -10.26
N LYS A 101 -24.22 -34.86 -9.41
CA LYS A 101 -24.71 -33.53 -9.02
C LYS A 101 -23.79 -32.94 -7.97
N ALA A 102 -23.13 -31.85 -8.33
CA ALA A 102 -22.36 -31.02 -7.41
C ALA A 102 -23.00 -29.63 -7.36
N TYR A 103 -23.00 -29.01 -6.19
CA TYR A 103 -23.65 -27.71 -6.01
C TYR A 103 -22.60 -26.61 -5.96
N ILE A 104 -22.48 -25.82 -7.03
CA ILE A 104 -21.79 -24.53 -6.94
C ILE A 104 -22.75 -23.53 -6.27
N ASP A 105 -22.28 -22.94 -5.18
CA ASP A 105 -22.77 -21.64 -4.75
C ASP A 105 -22.08 -20.57 -5.61
N ASN A 106 -22.85 -19.74 -6.34
CA ASN A 106 -22.30 -18.61 -7.10
C ASN A 106 -22.01 -17.40 -6.21
N SER A 107 -22.00 -17.58 -4.89
CA SER A 107 -21.56 -16.59 -3.92
C SER A 107 -20.15 -16.07 -4.23
N THR A 108 -19.91 -14.82 -3.84
CA THR A 108 -18.59 -14.20 -3.79
C THR A 108 -17.71 -14.74 -2.66
N THR A 109 -18.22 -15.67 -1.85
CA THR A 109 -17.56 -16.30 -0.70
C THR A 109 -17.85 -17.80 -0.69
N LEU A 110 -16.98 -18.57 -0.02
CA LEU A 110 -17.21 -19.98 0.30
C LEU A 110 -17.91 -20.10 1.66
N ASP A 111 -19.00 -20.86 1.70
CA ASP A 111 -19.54 -21.33 2.98
C ASP A 111 -18.67 -22.46 3.54
N LEU A 112 -17.62 -22.08 4.28
CA LEU A 112 -16.76 -23.00 5.03
C LEU A 112 -17.27 -23.22 6.47
N THR A 113 -18.50 -22.85 6.78
CA THR A 113 -19.07 -23.15 8.09
C THR A 113 -19.34 -24.66 8.25
N GLY A 114 -19.38 -25.15 9.49
CA GLY A 114 -19.59 -26.57 9.81
C GLY A 114 -18.31 -27.37 10.09
N LEU A 115 -18.44 -28.69 10.17
CA LEU A 115 -17.35 -29.60 10.60
C LEU A 115 -16.19 -29.64 9.60
N ASP A 116 -15.02 -30.01 10.11
CA ASP A 116 -13.82 -30.28 9.31
C ASP A 116 -14.05 -31.50 8.42
N ILE A 117 -13.50 -31.45 7.21
CA ILE A 117 -13.49 -32.57 6.27
C ILE A 117 -12.04 -33.06 6.19
N PRO A 118 -11.77 -34.35 6.49
CA PRO A 118 -10.41 -34.89 6.42
C PRO A 118 -9.85 -34.77 5.00
N LEU A 119 -8.56 -35.05 4.82
CA LEU A 119 -7.96 -35.06 3.48
C LEU A 119 -8.65 -36.10 2.58
N VAL A 120 -9.18 -35.63 1.46
CA VAL A 120 -9.86 -36.43 0.45
C VAL A 120 -9.14 -36.28 -0.88
N ASN A 121 -8.91 -37.40 -1.58
CA ASN A 121 -8.43 -37.39 -2.96
C ASN A 121 -9.65 -37.39 -3.90
N ILE A 122 -9.76 -36.35 -4.71
CA ILE A 122 -10.79 -36.20 -5.73
C ILE A 122 -10.30 -36.92 -6.99
N ASP A 123 -10.91 -38.06 -7.29
CA ASP A 123 -10.49 -38.93 -8.38
C ASP A 123 -11.43 -38.81 -9.59
N MET A 124 -10.96 -38.13 -10.64
CA MET A 124 -11.58 -37.98 -11.96
C MET A 124 -10.49 -38.14 -13.03
N PRO A 125 -9.97 -39.35 -13.26
CA PRO A 125 -8.78 -39.61 -14.08
C PRO A 125 -9.03 -39.45 -15.59
N SER A 126 -10.25 -39.11 -15.97
CA SER A 126 -10.66 -38.78 -17.32
C SER A 126 -11.73 -37.68 -17.26
N PRO A 127 -11.90 -36.86 -18.32
CA PRO A 127 -12.95 -35.85 -18.37
C PRO A 127 -14.32 -36.44 -18.01
N THR A 128 -14.84 -36.03 -16.86
CA THR A 128 -16.09 -36.53 -16.24
C THR A 128 -17.11 -35.40 -16.24
N LEU A 129 -18.34 -35.70 -16.66
CA LEU A 129 -19.42 -34.73 -16.73
C LEU A 129 -19.99 -34.50 -15.33
N ILE A 130 -19.97 -33.26 -14.87
CA ILE A 130 -20.48 -32.85 -13.56
C ILE A 130 -21.65 -31.89 -13.76
N GLU A 131 -22.76 -32.18 -13.10
CA GLU A 131 -23.94 -31.30 -13.08
C GLU A 131 -23.71 -30.24 -12.00
N LEU A 132 -23.27 -29.06 -12.44
CA LEU A 132 -23.30 -27.80 -11.70
C LEU A 132 -24.53 -27.00 -12.22
N PRO A 133 -24.76 -25.70 -11.94
CA PRO A 133 -25.90 -24.98 -12.53
C PRO A 133 -26.02 -25.13 -14.07
N ALA A 134 -24.90 -25.45 -14.73
CA ALA A 134 -24.83 -26.04 -16.06
C ALA A 134 -23.96 -27.33 -16.05
N LEU A 135 -23.96 -28.08 -17.16
CA LEU A 135 -23.11 -29.26 -17.32
C LEU A 135 -21.69 -28.84 -17.73
N HIS A 136 -20.70 -29.25 -16.94
CA HIS A 136 -19.28 -29.01 -17.19
C HIS A 136 -18.50 -30.32 -17.19
N CYS A 137 -17.34 -30.33 -17.82
CA CYS A 137 -16.46 -31.50 -17.84
C CYS A 137 -15.16 -31.21 -17.12
N TYR A 138 -14.81 -32.07 -16.16
CA TYR A 138 -13.59 -31.91 -15.37
C TYR A 138 -12.76 -33.18 -15.34
N GLU A 139 -11.45 -32.99 -15.29
CA GLU A 139 -10.46 -34.04 -15.01
C GLU A 139 -9.59 -33.58 -13.85
N THR A 140 -9.18 -34.50 -12.99
CA THR A 140 -8.23 -34.22 -11.91
C THR A 140 -6.98 -35.09 -12.04
N ASN A 141 -5.85 -34.52 -11.62
CA ASN A 141 -4.60 -35.25 -11.51
C ASN A 141 -4.01 -34.99 -10.12
N ASN A 142 -4.03 -36.04 -9.28
CA ASN A 142 -3.59 -36.00 -7.88
C ASN A 142 -4.22 -34.87 -7.04
N LEU A 143 -5.48 -34.50 -7.32
CA LEU A 143 -6.16 -33.44 -6.58
C LEU A 143 -6.55 -33.94 -5.18
N ALA A 144 -5.89 -33.41 -4.15
CA ALA A 144 -6.12 -33.69 -2.75
C ALA A 144 -6.61 -32.43 -2.04
N VAL A 145 -7.67 -32.56 -1.24
CA VAL A 145 -8.32 -31.42 -0.59
C VAL A 145 -8.70 -31.77 0.85
N LYS A 146 -8.42 -30.89 1.81
CA LYS A 146 -8.94 -30.96 3.19
C LYS A 146 -9.61 -29.66 3.58
N LYS A 147 -10.59 -29.71 4.48
CA LYS A 147 -11.17 -28.53 5.12
C LYS A 147 -10.86 -28.60 6.61
N GLU A 148 -10.23 -27.56 7.14
CA GLU A 148 -9.90 -27.45 8.57
C GLU A 148 -10.27 -26.04 9.05
N GLY A 149 -11.19 -25.95 10.00
CA GLY A 149 -11.78 -24.68 10.41
C GLY A 149 -12.47 -23.95 9.26
N ARG A 150 -12.04 -22.71 9.02
CA ARG A 150 -12.52 -21.84 7.94
C ARG A 150 -11.53 -21.76 6.76
N GLU A 151 -10.72 -22.79 6.59
CA GLU A 151 -9.71 -22.88 5.56
C GLU A 151 -9.87 -24.17 4.75
N LEU A 152 -9.58 -24.06 3.45
CA LEU A 152 -9.56 -25.13 2.47
C LEU A 152 -8.13 -25.30 1.98
N TYR A 153 -7.58 -26.50 2.12
CA TYR A 153 -6.23 -26.82 1.69
C TYR A 153 -6.31 -27.67 0.44
N ILE A 154 -5.65 -27.27 -0.64
CA ILE A 154 -5.77 -27.85 -1.98
C ILE A 154 -4.37 -28.14 -2.53
N ASP A 155 -4.15 -29.34 -3.04
CA ASP A 155 -2.92 -29.75 -3.72
C ASP A 155 -3.26 -30.60 -4.95
N GLY A 156 -2.54 -30.44 -6.06
CA GLY A 156 -2.79 -31.17 -7.31
C GLY A 156 -3.48 -30.34 -8.40
N VAL A 157 -4.03 -30.99 -9.42
CA VAL A 157 -4.46 -30.33 -10.67
C VAL A 157 -5.93 -30.60 -10.98
N ILE A 158 -6.62 -29.59 -11.50
CA ILE A 158 -7.96 -29.70 -12.09
C ILE A 158 -7.98 -29.04 -13.47
N SER A 159 -8.54 -29.75 -14.45
CA SER A 159 -8.71 -29.28 -15.82
C SER A 159 -10.18 -29.21 -16.19
N GLU A 160 -10.58 -28.16 -16.91
CA GLU A 160 -11.91 -28.01 -17.50
C GLU A 160 -11.85 -28.34 -18.99
N TYR A 161 -12.86 -29.08 -19.46
CA TYR A 161 -13.03 -29.48 -20.86
C TYR A 161 -14.36 -28.97 -21.41
N GLU A 162 -14.42 -28.77 -22.72
CA GLU A 162 -15.67 -28.41 -23.39
C GLU A 162 -16.68 -29.56 -23.29
N ALA A 163 -17.87 -29.24 -22.79
CA ALA A 163 -19.01 -30.16 -22.73
C ALA A 163 -19.83 -30.05 -24.03
N LEU A 164 -20.04 -31.19 -24.70
CA LEU A 164 -20.89 -31.27 -25.89
C LEU A 164 -22.32 -31.58 -25.49
N ILE A 165 -23.19 -30.57 -25.57
CA ILE A 165 -24.62 -30.71 -25.28
C ILE A 165 -25.39 -30.88 -26.60
N LYS A 166 -26.02 -32.03 -26.78
CA LYS A 166 -26.87 -32.34 -27.94
C LYS A 166 -28.33 -32.38 -27.51
N ASN A 167 -29.13 -31.53 -28.14
CA ASN A 167 -30.59 -31.56 -28.02
C ASN A 167 -31.14 -32.59 -29.00
N GLY A 168 -31.64 -33.71 -28.49
CA GLY A 168 -32.36 -34.72 -29.26
C GLY A 168 -33.83 -34.37 -29.46
N ALA A 169 -34.52 -35.15 -30.30
CA ALA A 169 -35.97 -35.04 -30.43
C ALA A 169 -36.67 -35.39 -29.10
N GLY A 170 -37.66 -34.57 -28.69
CA GLY A 170 -38.52 -34.85 -27.53
C GLY A 170 -37.95 -34.46 -26.15
N ASN A 171 -37.21 -33.34 -26.03
CA ASN A 171 -36.60 -32.85 -24.78
C ASN A 171 -35.51 -33.76 -24.18
N ASN A 172 -34.99 -34.73 -24.93
CA ASN A 172 -33.84 -35.51 -24.49
C ASN A 172 -32.55 -34.71 -24.72
N VAL A 173 -31.93 -34.26 -23.63
CA VAL A 173 -30.60 -33.65 -23.66
C VAL A 173 -29.58 -34.75 -23.40
N THR A 174 -28.69 -35.00 -24.36
CA THR A 174 -27.52 -35.87 -24.18
C THR A 174 -26.29 -35.01 -24.07
N ALA A 175 -25.47 -35.23 -23.05
CA ALA A 175 -24.23 -34.49 -22.83
C ALA A 175 -23.06 -35.46 -22.71
N SER A 176 -21.89 -35.03 -23.18
CA SER A 176 -20.65 -35.81 -23.12
C SER A 176 -19.46 -34.87 -23.11
N CYS A 177 -18.36 -35.27 -22.49
CA CYS A 177 -17.11 -34.52 -22.55
C CYS A 177 -16.43 -34.65 -23.90
N THR A 178 -15.85 -33.55 -24.38
CA THR A 178 -14.95 -33.56 -25.53
C THR A 178 -13.50 -33.69 -25.05
N ASN A 179 -12.57 -33.90 -25.99
CA ASN A 179 -11.13 -33.84 -25.72
C ASN A 179 -10.58 -32.40 -25.78
N ASN A 180 -11.43 -31.40 -25.98
CA ASN A 180 -11.01 -30.01 -26.06
C ASN A 180 -10.87 -29.44 -24.66
N LYS A 181 -9.64 -29.45 -24.14
CA LYS A 181 -9.29 -28.83 -22.87
C LYS A 181 -9.46 -27.31 -23.00
N LEU A 182 -10.13 -26.68 -22.05
CA LEU A 182 -10.34 -25.23 -21.99
C LEU A 182 -9.30 -24.58 -21.08
N ASN A 183 -9.21 -25.07 -19.84
CA ASN A 183 -8.43 -24.45 -18.78
C ASN A 183 -7.75 -25.53 -17.92
N GLU A 184 -6.57 -25.24 -17.38
CA GLU A 184 -5.94 -26.00 -16.29
C GLU A 184 -5.62 -25.10 -15.11
N TYR A 185 -5.86 -25.62 -13.90
CA TYR A 185 -5.43 -25.01 -12.64
C TYR A 185 -4.57 -26.02 -11.88
N SER A 186 -3.34 -25.64 -11.57
CA SER A 186 -2.45 -26.42 -10.72
C SER A 186 -2.32 -25.75 -9.35
N PHE A 187 -2.58 -26.51 -8.30
CA PHE A 187 -2.48 -26.13 -6.90
C PHE A 187 -1.26 -26.82 -6.26
N LYS A 188 -0.47 -26.09 -5.47
CA LYS A 188 0.71 -26.60 -4.77
C LYS A 188 0.69 -26.17 -3.31
N ASN A 189 0.25 -27.05 -2.41
CA ASN A 189 0.02 -26.74 -0.99
C ASN A 189 -0.78 -25.44 -0.79
N THR A 190 -1.85 -25.29 -1.56
CA THR A 190 -2.67 -24.08 -1.54
C THR A 190 -3.53 -24.02 -0.29
N VAL A 191 -3.65 -22.85 0.36
CA VAL A 191 -4.62 -22.59 1.43
C VAL A 191 -5.55 -21.48 0.99
N VAL A 192 -6.86 -21.70 1.10
CA VAL A 192 -7.91 -20.74 0.72
C VAL A 192 -8.89 -20.54 1.86
N ASN A 193 -9.22 -19.30 2.20
CA ASN A 193 -10.20 -19.01 3.24
C ASN A 193 -11.63 -18.79 2.69
N GLU A 194 -12.57 -18.45 3.59
CA GLU A 194 -13.99 -18.25 3.24
C GLU A 194 -14.25 -17.09 2.27
N ASP A 195 -13.33 -16.12 2.19
CA ASP A 195 -13.40 -14.99 1.26
C ASP A 195 -12.70 -15.28 -0.09
N LEU A 196 -12.39 -16.55 -0.37
CA LEU A 196 -11.65 -17.01 -1.57
C LEU A 196 -10.21 -16.47 -1.68
N ILE A 197 -9.65 -16.01 -0.56
CA ILE A 197 -8.29 -15.50 -0.51
C ILE A 197 -7.33 -16.68 -0.47
N ILE A 198 -6.41 -16.74 -1.44
CA ILE A 198 -5.31 -17.71 -1.44
C ILE A 198 -4.21 -17.18 -0.52
N GLU A 199 -3.97 -17.87 0.59
CA GLU A 199 -3.01 -17.46 1.63
C GLU A 199 -1.58 -17.98 1.38
N SER A 200 -1.45 -18.95 0.47
CA SER A 200 -0.21 -19.64 0.11
C SER A 200 0.45 -19.04 -1.15
N ILE A 201 1.74 -18.72 -1.03
CA ILE A 201 2.54 -18.06 -2.06
C ILE A 201 2.77 -18.98 -3.27
N ASP A 202 2.58 -18.44 -4.48
CA ASP A 202 2.83 -19.12 -5.78
C ASP A 202 2.22 -20.52 -5.88
N SER A 203 1.13 -20.71 -5.14
CA SER A 203 0.53 -22.03 -4.97
C SER A 203 -0.46 -22.35 -6.08
N VAL A 204 -0.90 -21.36 -6.88
CA VAL A 204 -1.86 -21.59 -7.96
C VAL A 204 -1.36 -21.03 -9.29
N SER A 205 -1.28 -21.90 -10.30
CA SER A 205 -1.03 -21.51 -11.69
C SER A 205 -2.21 -21.86 -12.58
N TYR A 206 -2.49 -21.00 -13.55
CA TYR A 206 -3.54 -21.15 -14.54
C TYR A 206 -2.93 -21.28 -15.94
N GLU A 207 -3.42 -22.21 -16.74
CA GLU A 207 -3.06 -22.33 -18.16
C GLU A 207 -4.34 -22.31 -19.01
N ASP A 208 -4.44 -21.31 -19.89
CA ASP A 208 -5.47 -21.24 -20.93
C ASP A 208 -4.99 -22.00 -22.17
N SER A 209 -5.71 -23.05 -22.55
CA SER A 209 -5.32 -23.94 -23.64
C SER A 209 -5.31 -23.25 -25.02
N VAL A 210 -6.01 -22.12 -25.18
CA VAL A 210 -6.08 -21.36 -26.43
C VAL A 210 -4.82 -20.50 -26.62
N THR A 211 -4.22 -20.04 -25.53
CA THR A 211 -3.06 -19.14 -25.56
C THR A 211 -1.74 -19.81 -25.18
N SER A 212 -1.79 -21.01 -24.59
CA SER A 212 -0.64 -21.79 -24.10
C SER A 212 0.27 -21.01 -23.13
N ASN A 213 -0.25 -19.95 -22.51
CA ASN A 213 0.48 -19.15 -21.54
C ASN A 213 0.09 -19.59 -20.14
N THR A 214 1.03 -20.14 -19.39
CA THR A 214 0.89 -20.34 -17.95
C THR A 214 1.01 -18.99 -17.25
N VAL A 215 -0.03 -18.60 -16.52
CA VAL A 215 -0.09 -17.38 -15.71
C VAL A 215 -0.23 -17.81 -14.25
N PHE A 216 0.72 -17.44 -13.39
CA PHE A 216 0.54 -17.58 -11.95
C PHE A 216 -0.54 -16.61 -11.49
N LEU A 217 -1.51 -17.08 -10.71
CA LEU A 217 -2.53 -16.19 -10.17
C LEU A 217 -1.84 -15.19 -9.24
N PRO A 218 -2.12 -13.88 -9.37
CA PRO A 218 -1.39 -12.83 -8.69
C PRO A 218 -1.76 -12.77 -7.19
N THR A 219 -1.23 -13.72 -6.42
CA THR A 219 -1.38 -13.82 -4.96
C THR A 219 -0.84 -12.59 -4.23
N TYR A 220 0.11 -11.87 -4.83
CA TYR A 220 0.64 -10.61 -4.33
C TYR A 220 -0.44 -9.52 -4.17
N GLN A 221 -1.54 -9.62 -4.90
CA GLN A 221 -2.63 -8.65 -4.84
C GLN A 221 -3.37 -8.74 -3.50
N PHE A 222 -3.48 -9.93 -2.92
CA PHE A 222 -4.06 -10.10 -1.58
C PHE A 222 -3.13 -9.53 -0.51
N SER A 223 -1.83 -9.83 -0.58
CA SER A 223 -0.84 -9.25 0.35
C SER A 223 -0.78 -7.73 0.22
N ALA A 224 -0.90 -7.19 -0.99
CA ALA A 224 -1.00 -5.76 -1.24
C ALA A 224 -2.27 -5.15 -0.62
N LEU A 225 -3.43 -5.79 -0.76
CA LEU A 225 -4.69 -5.33 -0.14
C LEU A 225 -4.63 -5.34 1.39
N VAL A 226 -4.10 -6.40 2.00
CA VAL A 226 -3.94 -6.48 3.46
C VAL A 226 -2.95 -5.41 3.95
N TYR A 227 -1.84 -5.21 3.23
CA TYR A 227 -0.90 -4.14 3.51
C TYR A 227 -1.55 -2.75 3.37
N GLU A 228 -2.37 -2.53 2.34
CA GLU A 228 -3.13 -1.31 2.15
C GLU A 228 -4.06 -1.03 3.34
N GLN A 229 -4.76 -2.04 3.88
CA GLN A 229 -5.61 -1.87 5.07
C GLN A 229 -4.80 -1.45 6.30
N ARG A 230 -3.58 -1.98 6.47
CA ARG A 230 -2.67 -1.54 7.53
C ARG A 230 -2.27 -0.08 7.32
N LEU A 231 -1.92 0.32 6.10
CA LEU A 231 -1.61 1.72 5.78
C LEU A 231 -2.81 2.63 6.08
N LYS A 232 -4.04 2.22 5.75
CA LYS A 232 -5.26 2.98 6.06
C LYS A 232 -5.41 3.21 7.57
N SER A 233 -5.23 2.15 8.35
CA SER A 233 -5.31 2.21 9.82
C SER A 233 -4.23 3.12 10.42
N ASN A 234 -2.99 3.03 9.92
CA ASN A 234 -1.86 3.73 10.52
C ASN A 234 -1.73 5.19 10.04
N PHE A 235 -2.05 5.45 8.76
CA PHE A 235 -1.70 6.70 8.09
C PHE A 235 -2.89 7.38 7.39
N GLY A 236 -4.02 6.69 7.21
CA GLY A 236 -5.24 7.21 6.57
C GLY A 236 -5.39 6.79 5.10
N ASN A 237 -6.62 6.90 4.58
CA ASN A 237 -6.96 6.38 3.24
C ASN A 237 -6.18 7.07 2.12
N ALA A 238 -6.06 8.40 2.14
CA ALA A 238 -5.36 9.14 1.11
C ALA A 238 -3.90 8.72 0.96
N TRP A 239 -3.20 8.49 2.09
CA TRP A 239 -1.82 8.02 2.06
C TRP A 239 -1.72 6.58 1.55
N ALA A 240 -2.60 5.69 2.02
CA ALA A 240 -2.64 4.30 1.58
C ALA A 240 -2.87 4.17 0.07
N LEU A 241 -3.86 4.88 -0.47
CA LEU A 241 -4.20 4.86 -1.90
C LEU A 241 -3.07 5.41 -2.77
N MET A 242 -2.41 6.49 -2.33
CA MET A 242 -1.25 7.05 -3.03
C MET A 242 -0.08 6.07 -3.07
N GLN A 243 0.24 5.42 -1.94
CA GLN A 243 1.32 4.43 -1.87
C GLN A 243 1.00 3.14 -2.65
N ASN A 244 -0.29 2.78 -2.74
CA ASN A 244 -0.73 1.54 -3.38
C ASN A 244 -0.29 1.44 -4.85
N GLU A 245 -0.27 2.56 -5.59
CA GLU A 245 0.23 2.56 -6.97
C GLU A 245 1.69 2.10 -7.05
N HIS A 246 2.55 2.61 -6.17
CA HIS A 246 3.96 2.26 -6.12
C HIS A 246 4.18 0.83 -5.62
N ILE A 247 3.42 0.40 -4.62
CA ILE A 247 3.47 -0.96 -4.07
C ILE A 247 3.01 -1.98 -5.11
N ASN A 248 1.92 -1.72 -5.82
CA ASN A 248 1.45 -2.59 -6.90
C ASN A 248 2.46 -2.65 -8.05
N SER A 249 3.10 -1.53 -8.39
CA SER A 249 4.17 -1.52 -9.39
C SER A 249 5.38 -2.36 -8.94
N ALA A 250 5.78 -2.28 -7.68
CA ALA A 250 6.87 -3.09 -7.12
C ALA A 250 6.49 -4.57 -7.01
N ALA A 251 5.23 -4.87 -6.67
CA ALA A 251 4.70 -6.23 -6.58
C ALA A 251 4.60 -6.89 -7.95
N LYS A 252 4.40 -6.12 -9.04
CA LYS A 252 4.49 -6.65 -10.41
C LYS A 252 5.91 -7.14 -10.76
N GLU A 253 6.95 -6.60 -10.12
CA GLU A 253 8.34 -7.00 -10.32
C GLU A 253 8.75 -8.16 -9.40
N LEU A 254 8.50 -8.05 -8.09
CA LEU A 254 8.95 -9.04 -7.10
C LEU A 254 7.91 -10.10 -6.75
N GLY A 255 6.67 -9.96 -7.19
CA GLY A 255 5.57 -10.81 -6.75
C GLY A 255 5.40 -10.77 -5.23
N ASN A 256 5.18 -11.93 -4.64
CA ASN A 256 5.00 -12.08 -3.19
C ASN A 256 6.28 -11.84 -2.38
N HIS A 257 7.46 -11.90 -2.99
CA HIS A 257 8.72 -11.66 -2.28
C HIS A 257 8.85 -10.23 -1.75
N LEU A 258 8.02 -9.31 -2.26
CA LEU A 258 7.87 -7.97 -1.69
C LEU A 258 7.26 -7.99 -0.28
N PHE A 259 6.48 -9.01 0.08
CA PHE A 259 5.69 -9.05 1.31
C PHE A 259 6.25 -10.08 2.29
N VAL A 260 6.51 -9.63 3.52
CA VAL A 260 6.91 -10.50 4.63
C VAL A 260 5.75 -10.58 5.61
N SER A 261 5.15 -11.77 5.71
CA SER A 261 4.06 -12.02 6.64
C SER A 261 4.59 -12.41 8.02
N SER A 262 4.00 -11.81 9.06
CA SER A 262 4.12 -12.23 10.46
C SER A 262 2.74 -12.61 10.99
N LEU A 263 2.67 -13.26 12.18
CA LEU A 263 1.41 -13.66 12.82
C LEU A 263 0.39 -12.51 13.02
N ARG A 264 0.81 -11.23 12.89
CA ARG A 264 -0.05 -10.06 13.12
C ARG A 264 0.11 -8.92 12.12
N THR A 265 1.10 -8.97 11.23
CA THR A 265 1.42 -7.87 10.29
C THR A 265 1.89 -8.41 8.95
N ILE A 266 1.68 -7.64 7.89
CA ILE A 266 2.43 -7.78 6.64
C ILE A 266 3.35 -6.56 6.54
N ASP A 267 4.64 -6.81 6.36
CA ASP A 267 5.69 -5.82 6.15
C ASP A 267 6.21 -5.91 4.71
N LEU A 268 6.93 -4.89 4.23
CA LEU A 268 7.54 -4.91 2.90
C LEU A 268 9.04 -5.26 3.01
N ASP A 269 9.48 -6.26 2.27
CA ASP A 269 10.88 -6.50 1.96
C ASP A 269 11.18 -6.02 0.55
N ILE A 270 11.82 -4.87 0.45
CA ILE A 270 12.16 -4.26 -0.83
C ILE A 270 13.58 -4.60 -1.30
N SER A 271 14.32 -5.47 -0.59
CA SER A 271 15.74 -5.75 -0.86
C SER A 271 15.99 -6.35 -2.25
N GLY A 272 14.98 -7.00 -2.83
CA GLY A 272 15.04 -7.57 -4.17
C GLY A 272 14.81 -6.57 -5.30
N LEU A 273 14.32 -5.35 -5.03
CA LEU A 273 13.96 -4.38 -6.08
C LEU A 273 15.21 -3.91 -6.83
N MET A 274 15.16 -3.98 -8.16
CA MET A 274 16.25 -3.53 -9.03
C MET A 274 16.12 -2.06 -9.42
N ASN A 275 15.01 -1.40 -9.03
CA ASN A 275 14.69 -0.01 -9.34
C ASN A 275 14.25 0.77 -8.09
N GLU A 276 14.14 2.10 -8.25
CA GLU A 276 13.61 3.00 -7.21
C GLU A 276 12.06 3.05 -7.24
N ALA A 277 11.39 1.90 -7.37
CA ALA A 277 9.92 1.82 -7.27
C ALA A 277 9.44 2.10 -5.85
N LEU A 278 10.16 1.59 -4.85
CA LEU A 278 9.97 1.85 -3.42
C LEU A 278 11.32 2.18 -2.77
N ILE A 279 11.28 2.93 -1.67
CA ILE A 279 12.46 3.36 -0.92
C ILE A 279 12.24 3.03 0.55
N ASP A 280 13.14 2.26 1.14
CA ASP A 280 13.02 1.87 2.53
C ASP A 280 13.39 3.07 3.41
N PHE A 281 12.50 3.46 4.32
CA PHE A 281 12.78 4.49 5.30
C PHE A 281 14.11 4.23 6.01
N ASP A 282 14.39 3.00 6.42
CA ASP A 282 15.58 2.67 7.21
C ASP A 282 16.89 2.80 6.44
N SER A 283 16.84 2.81 5.11
CA SER A 283 18.00 3.07 4.26
C SER A 283 18.39 4.56 4.18
N LEU A 284 17.50 5.48 4.62
CA LEU A 284 17.68 6.92 4.45
C LEU A 284 18.50 7.56 5.58
N ASP A 285 19.37 8.50 5.21
CA ASP A 285 20.03 9.38 6.16
C ASP A 285 19.00 10.32 6.82
N LYS A 286 18.79 10.14 8.13
CA LYS A 286 17.74 10.84 8.89
C LYS A 286 18.02 12.35 9.02
N VAL A 287 19.28 12.76 9.00
CA VAL A 287 19.67 14.18 9.08
C VAL A 287 19.38 14.86 7.75
N GLN A 288 19.77 14.25 6.63
CA GLN A 288 19.41 14.73 5.29
C GLN A 288 17.91 14.72 5.06
N LEU A 289 17.20 13.74 5.64
CA LEU A 289 15.74 13.67 5.62
C LEU A 289 15.12 14.91 6.27
N LEU A 290 15.51 15.22 7.51
CA LEU A 290 14.99 16.41 8.22
C LEU A 290 15.43 17.71 7.56
N ASN A 291 16.60 17.75 6.94
CA ASN A 291 17.05 18.89 6.15
C ASN A 291 16.31 19.02 4.81
N GLY A 292 15.38 18.14 4.46
CA GLY A 292 14.69 18.14 3.18
C GLY A 292 15.61 17.97 1.97
N ALA A 293 16.78 17.36 2.18
CA ALA A 293 17.92 17.45 1.28
C ALA A 293 18.35 16.13 0.61
N ILE A 294 17.59 15.04 0.80
CA ILE A 294 17.94 13.71 0.24
C ILE A 294 18.08 13.75 -1.29
N TRP A 295 17.19 14.47 -1.98
CA TRP A 295 17.13 14.53 -3.45
C TRP A 295 17.03 15.96 -4.00
N GLY A 296 17.42 16.95 -3.20
CA GLY A 296 17.26 18.36 -3.56
C GLY A 296 17.75 19.25 -2.43
N MET A 297 17.35 20.52 -2.45
CA MET A 297 17.61 21.45 -1.35
C MET A 297 16.35 22.26 -1.07
N PRO A 298 16.04 22.53 0.22
CA PRO A 298 14.91 23.37 0.57
C PRO A 298 14.88 24.70 -0.18
N GLY A 299 13.71 25.09 -0.66
CA GLY A 299 13.53 26.34 -1.43
C GLY A 299 14.11 26.33 -2.85
N GLN A 300 14.73 25.25 -3.32
CA GLN A 300 15.25 25.12 -4.68
C GLN A 300 14.56 24.02 -5.50
N GLY A 301 14.29 24.33 -6.77
CA GLY A 301 13.73 23.36 -7.72
C GLY A 301 12.33 22.89 -7.35
N VAL A 302 12.09 21.59 -7.47
CA VAL A 302 10.82 20.94 -7.14
C VAL A 302 11.15 19.73 -6.26
N ALA A 303 10.32 19.46 -5.25
CA ALA A 303 10.46 18.26 -4.43
C ALA A 303 10.36 17.00 -5.30
N ASP A 304 11.26 16.05 -5.09
CA ASP A 304 11.33 14.83 -5.90
C ASP A 304 10.13 13.90 -5.60
N GLN A 305 9.55 13.26 -6.63
CA GLN A 305 8.43 12.32 -6.44
C GLN A 305 8.82 11.10 -5.59
N ARG A 306 10.13 10.82 -5.43
CA ARG A 306 10.64 9.79 -4.53
C ARG A 306 10.24 9.98 -3.06
N TRP A 307 9.91 11.19 -2.63
CA TRP A 307 9.31 11.43 -1.31
C TRP A 307 8.02 10.62 -1.09
N CYS A 308 7.23 10.40 -2.14
CA CYS A 308 5.99 9.63 -2.08
C CYS A 308 6.19 8.11 -2.16
N LYS A 309 7.44 7.65 -2.40
CA LYS A 309 7.79 6.22 -2.53
C LYS A 309 8.45 5.65 -1.27
N ILE A 310 8.58 6.46 -0.23
CA ILE A 310 9.18 6.03 1.04
C ILE A 310 8.16 5.14 1.76
N VAL A 311 8.54 3.90 2.04
CA VAL A 311 7.74 2.88 2.74
C VAL A 311 8.42 2.43 4.04
N ASN A 312 7.79 1.50 4.76
CA ASN A 312 8.27 1.01 6.07
C ASN A 312 8.45 2.14 7.09
N LEU A 313 7.55 3.13 7.04
CA LEU A 313 7.56 4.25 7.97
C LEU A 313 7.29 3.76 9.39
N PRO A 314 8.01 4.24 10.41
CA PRO A 314 7.73 3.91 11.80
C PRO A 314 6.32 4.36 12.15
N ASP A 315 5.55 3.51 12.83
CA ASP A 315 4.13 3.72 13.17
C ASP A 315 3.90 4.12 14.64
N ASN A 316 4.97 4.42 15.37
CA ASN A 316 4.90 4.89 16.76
C ASN A 316 4.71 6.41 16.87
N SER A 317 4.24 6.87 18.03
CA SER A 317 3.94 8.28 18.31
C SER A 317 5.10 9.05 18.93
N ASN A 318 6.35 8.62 18.73
CA ASN A 318 7.50 9.33 19.32
C ASN A 318 7.79 10.63 18.53
N ALA A 319 8.41 11.61 19.19
CA ALA A 319 8.59 12.93 18.60
C ALA A 319 9.40 12.90 17.29
N ASP A 320 10.50 12.16 17.22
CA ASP A 320 11.36 12.09 16.04
C ASP A 320 10.66 11.41 14.85
N THR A 321 9.92 10.33 15.09
CA THR A 321 9.06 9.67 14.10
C THR A 321 8.07 10.67 13.50
N LEU A 322 7.42 11.48 14.35
CA LEU A 322 6.47 12.48 13.88
C LEU A 322 7.16 13.57 13.03
N LYS A 323 8.39 13.97 13.36
CA LYS A 323 9.20 14.88 12.52
C LYS A 323 9.46 14.28 11.15
N TYR A 324 9.94 13.05 11.09
CA TYR A 324 10.25 12.37 9.83
C TYR A 324 9.00 12.22 8.97
N GLN A 325 7.91 11.70 9.54
CA GLN A 325 6.62 11.55 8.85
C GLN A 325 6.11 12.90 8.31
N ALA A 326 6.24 13.98 9.09
CA ALA A 326 5.77 15.30 8.69
C ALA A 326 6.54 15.85 7.48
N VAL A 327 7.87 15.72 7.47
CA VAL A 327 8.72 16.15 6.35
C VAL A 327 8.45 15.29 5.11
N ILE A 328 8.37 13.97 5.26
CA ILE A 328 8.08 13.04 4.16
C ILE A 328 6.74 13.36 3.51
N ALA A 329 5.67 13.46 4.32
CA ALA A 329 4.34 13.77 3.81
C ALA A 329 4.32 15.13 3.11
N THR A 330 4.87 16.17 3.74
CA THR A 330 4.86 17.53 3.18
C THR A 330 5.66 17.63 1.88
N ASN A 331 6.84 17.00 1.80
CA ASN A 331 7.63 17.01 0.57
C ASN A 331 7.03 16.11 -0.52
N CYS A 332 6.36 15.02 -0.14
CA CYS A 332 5.55 14.24 -1.09
C CYS A 332 4.42 15.10 -1.69
N ALA A 333 3.67 15.84 -0.86
CA ALA A 333 2.65 16.78 -1.33
C ALA A 333 3.22 17.81 -2.30
N ARG A 334 4.39 18.38 -1.97
CA ARG A 334 5.06 19.40 -2.78
C ARG A 334 5.65 18.86 -4.08
N SER A 335 5.81 17.54 -4.23
CA SER A 335 6.38 16.92 -5.44
C SER A 335 5.44 16.89 -6.65
N THR A 336 4.15 17.15 -6.44
CA THR A 336 3.13 17.06 -7.48
C THR A 336 2.33 18.35 -7.58
N LYS A 337 1.92 18.68 -8.81
CA LYS A 337 0.94 19.74 -9.06
C LYS A 337 -0.40 19.36 -8.42
N ARG A 338 -1.07 20.28 -7.73
CA ARG A 338 -2.28 19.98 -6.92
C ARG A 338 -3.33 21.10 -6.98
N TRP A 339 -4.60 20.73 -6.99
CA TRP A 339 -5.71 21.68 -6.78
C TRP A 339 -6.00 21.80 -5.28
N CYS A 340 -5.67 22.96 -4.70
CA CYS A 340 -5.95 23.22 -3.30
C CYS A 340 -7.42 23.50 -3.02
N ASN A 341 -8.17 23.98 -4.02
CA ASN A 341 -9.61 24.09 -3.96
C ASN A 341 -10.23 23.36 -5.16
N THR A 342 -10.92 22.27 -4.86
CA THR A 342 -11.61 21.42 -5.85
C THR A 342 -13.12 21.69 -5.89
N LEU A 343 -13.62 22.67 -5.12
CA LEU A 343 -15.03 23.04 -5.10
C LEU A 343 -15.36 24.19 -6.06
N ASN A 344 -14.35 24.89 -6.57
CA ASN A 344 -14.51 26.03 -7.47
C ASN A 344 -13.95 25.70 -8.87
N PRO A 345 -14.80 25.69 -9.92
CA PRO A 345 -14.36 25.38 -11.29
C PRO A 345 -13.31 26.33 -11.84
N SER A 346 -13.26 27.57 -11.32
CA SER A 346 -12.33 28.60 -11.78
C SER A 346 -10.95 28.55 -11.10
N ASP A 347 -10.77 27.68 -10.11
CA ASP A 347 -9.50 27.59 -9.41
C ASP A 347 -8.43 26.86 -10.23
N ILE A 348 -7.23 27.42 -10.18
CA ILE A 348 -6.05 26.90 -10.85
C ILE A 348 -5.28 25.97 -9.92
N ALA A 349 -4.75 24.89 -10.48
CA ALA A 349 -3.81 24.06 -9.74
C ALA A 349 -2.53 24.85 -9.43
N LEU A 350 -2.00 24.65 -8.23
CA LEU A 350 -0.69 25.13 -7.84
C LEU A 350 0.37 24.17 -8.36
N ASN A 351 1.44 24.74 -8.94
CA ASN A 351 2.58 23.94 -9.40
C ASN A 351 3.24 23.22 -8.23
N ALA A 352 3.94 22.13 -8.54
CA ALA A 352 4.84 21.48 -7.59
C ALA A 352 5.86 22.51 -7.07
N ALA A 353 6.23 22.36 -5.80
CA ALA A 353 7.03 23.33 -5.06
C ALA A 353 8.38 22.73 -4.61
N PRO A 354 9.40 23.54 -4.32
CA PRO A 354 10.67 23.06 -3.76
C PRO A 354 10.46 22.27 -2.47
N PRO A 355 11.36 21.36 -2.04
CA PRO A 355 11.21 20.73 -0.73
C PRO A 355 11.33 21.75 0.43
N VAL A 356 10.95 21.31 1.63
CA VAL A 356 11.12 22.04 2.89
C VAL A 356 11.90 21.20 3.90
N ALA A 357 12.60 21.87 4.81
CA ALA A 357 13.25 21.27 5.96
C ALA A 357 12.37 21.34 7.22
N TRP A 358 12.66 20.47 8.19
CA TRP A 358 12.15 20.61 9.55
C TRP A 358 12.85 21.77 10.27
N SER A 359 12.08 22.54 11.05
CA SER A 359 12.57 23.66 11.84
C SER A 359 11.95 23.64 13.23
N ASP A 360 12.80 23.48 14.26
CA ASP A 360 12.33 23.41 15.65
C ASP A 360 11.69 24.73 16.13
N SER A 361 12.14 25.88 15.61
CA SER A 361 11.51 27.18 15.91
C SER A 361 10.11 27.28 15.29
N THR A 362 9.97 26.81 14.05
CA THR A 362 8.67 26.74 13.34
C THR A 362 7.74 25.75 14.06
N ALA A 363 8.26 24.63 14.55
CA ALA A 363 7.51 23.65 15.31
C ALA A 363 7.06 24.19 16.68
N ALA A 364 7.92 24.94 17.37
CA ALA A 364 7.54 25.61 18.63
C ALA A 364 6.41 26.63 18.41
N ALA A 365 6.44 27.39 17.31
CA ALA A 365 5.33 28.29 16.96
C ALA A 365 4.03 27.52 16.67
N ALA A 366 4.11 26.41 15.94
CA ALA A 366 2.96 25.53 15.70
C ALA A 366 2.41 24.92 17.00
N GLN A 367 3.28 24.57 17.95
CA GLN A 367 2.89 24.03 19.25
C GLN A 367 2.08 25.03 20.08
N LEU A 368 2.47 26.30 20.08
CA LEU A 368 1.71 27.36 20.78
C LEU A 368 0.28 27.48 20.24
N THR A 369 0.09 27.33 18.93
CA THR A 369 -1.25 27.29 18.33
C THR A 369 -2.02 26.05 18.75
N ALA A 370 -1.40 24.87 18.70
CA ALA A 370 -2.02 23.61 19.14
C ALA A 370 -2.50 23.67 20.60
N ASP A 371 -1.66 24.22 21.49
CA ASP A 371 -1.98 24.40 22.91
C ASP A 371 -3.13 25.37 23.12
N ALA A 372 -3.15 26.50 22.38
CA ALA A 372 -4.25 27.47 22.44
C ALA A 372 -5.58 26.84 22.01
N GLU A 373 -5.58 26.04 20.94
CA GLU A 373 -6.77 25.35 20.45
C GLU A 373 -7.29 24.31 21.46
N LYS A 374 -6.38 23.57 22.10
CA LYS A 374 -6.74 22.64 23.18
C LYS A 374 -7.41 23.37 24.35
N ILE A 375 -6.90 24.53 24.76
CA ILE A 375 -7.51 25.32 25.84
C ILE A 375 -8.93 25.75 25.46
N GLN A 376 -9.12 26.24 24.23
CA GLN A 376 -10.44 26.64 23.74
C GLN A 376 -11.43 25.46 23.67
N PHE A 377 -10.96 24.28 23.24
CA PHE A 377 -11.74 23.05 23.26
C PHE A 377 -12.19 22.69 24.68
N VAL A 378 -11.27 22.66 25.64
CA VAL A 378 -11.58 22.34 27.04
C VAL A 378 -12.61 23.32 27.62
N ASN A 379 -12.49 24.61 27.29
CA ASN A 379 -13.40 25.64 27.78
C ASN A 379 -14.79 25.60 27.13
N SER A 380 -14.88 25.18 25.86
CA SER A 380 -16.11 25.21 25.07
C SER A 380 -16.85 23.86 25.01
N GLY A 381 -16.20 22.78 25.44
CA GLY A 381 -16.74 21.43 25.40
C GLY A 381 -17.08 20.94 23.98
N SER A 382 -18.13 20.14 23.84
CA SER A 382 -18.55 19.51 22.58
C SER A 382 -18.99 20.48 21.47
N LYS A 383 -19.03 21.79 21.74
CA LYS A 383 -19.39 22.83 20.76
C LYS A 383 -18.19 23.46 20.05
N TYR A 384 -16.96 23.08 20.43
CA TYR A 384 -15.77 23.66 19.85
C TYR A 384 -15.48 23.12 18.45
N GLN A 385 -15.31 24.03 17.50
CA GLN A 385 -14.76 23.75 16.18
C GLN A 385 -13.67 24.78 15.91
N SER A 386 -12.48 24.31 15.54
CA SER A 386 -11.40 25.21 15.11
C SER A 386 -11.82 25.95 13.86
N LEU A 387 -11.65 27.28 13.85
CA LEU A 387 -11.76 28.11 12.66
C LEU A 387 -10.40 28.32 11.97
N LEU A 388 -9.32 27.82 12.58
CA LEU A 388 -7.98 27.95 12.04
C LEU A 388 -7.76 26.90 10.95
N THR A 389 -7.40 27.36 9.77
CA THR A 389 -7.25 26.50 8.59
C THR A 389 -6.07 25.54 8.75
N ASN A 390 -5.00 25.97 9.43
CA ASN A 390 -3.79 25.21 9.67
C ASN A 390 -3.90 24.20 10.84
N VAL A 391 -5.06 24.09 11.49
CA VAL A 391 -5.30 23.19 12.62
C VAL A 391 -6.16 22.00 12.19
N SER A 392 -5.74 20.78 12.51
CA SER A 392 -6.49 19.54 12.32
C SER A 392 -6.79 18.90 13.68
N SER A 393 -8.06 18.79 14.04
CA SER A 393 -8.52 18.23 15.33
C SER A 393 -8.62 16.70 15.35
N VAL A 394 -7.98 16.01 14.40
CA VAL A 394 -7.99 14.54 14.32
C VAL A 394 -7.17 13.91 15.44
N ALA A 395 -7.70 12.89 16.10
CA ALA A 395 -6.93 12.03 17.01
C ALA A 395 -6.12 11.01 16.18
N SER A 396 -4.79 11.06 16.27
CA SER A 396 -3.91 10.13 15.55
C SER A 396 -2.61 9.86 16.32
N TYR A 397 -1.93 8.76 15.99
CA TYR A 397 -0.56 8.46 16.43
C TYR A 397 0.48 8.89 15.39
N SER A 398 0.06 9.29 14.20
CA SER A 398 0.90 9.65 13.07
C SER A 398 0.69 11.11 12.65
N ALA A 399 1.76 11.76 12.20
CA ALA A 399 1.71 13.07 11.55
C ALA A 399 1.14 13.01 10.12
N ILE A 400 1.11 11.84 9.48
CA ILE A 400 0.61 11.69 8.11
C ILE A 400 -0.90 11.88 8.05
N THR A 401 -1.65 11.29 8.97
CA THR A 401 -3.13 11.40 8.99
C THR A 401 -3.63 12.84 9.04
N PRO A 402 -3.16 13.74 9.93
CA PRO A 402 -3.61 15.14 9.93
C PRO A 402 -3.12 15.91 8.70
N LEU A 403 -1.97 15.53 8.12
CA LEU A 403 -1.39 16.18 6.94
C LEU A 403 -2.11 15.79 5.64
N PHE A 404 -2.35 14.50 5.40
CA PHE A 404 -2.90 13.94 4.15
C PHE A 404 -4.35 13.47 4.25
N GLY A 405 -4.84 13.19 5.45
CA GLY A 405 -6.25 12.88 5.71
C GLY A 405 -6.54 11.40 5.95
N TYR A 406 -7.53 11.17 6.81
CA TYR A 406 -8.10 9.84 7.04
C TYR A 406 -9.06 9.42 5.90
N GLY A 407 -9.77 10.38 5.31
CA GLY A 407 -10.71 10.12 4.22
C GLY A 407 -10.03 9.93 2.87
N ASP A 408 -10.83 9.52 1.89
CA ASP A 408 -10.39 9.32 0.52
C ASP A 408 -9.92 10.63 -0.13
N PRO A 409 -8.94 10.58 -1.04
CA PRO A 409 -8.50 11.74 -1.79
C PRO A 409 -9.66 12.29 -2.65
N VAL A 410 -9.53 13.54 -3.06
CA VAL A 410 -10.46 14.09 -4.06
C VAL A 410 -10.04 13.55 -5.42
N ASP A 411 -10.74 12.51 -5.84
CA ASP A 411 -10.69 12.02 -7.21
C ASP A 411 -11.03 13.14 -8.18
N THR A 412 -10.51 13.02 -9.41
CA THR A 412 -10.71 13.99 -10.49
C THR A 412 -12.20 14.35 -10.60
N ASN A 413 -12.55 15.58 -10.18
CA ASN A 413 -13.94 16.01 -10.17
C ASN A 413 -14.45 16.24 -11.61
N ALA A 414 -15.73 16.63 -11.75
CA ALA A 414 -16.34 16.92 -13.05
C ALA A 414 -15.60 18.01 -13.88
N TYR A 415 -14.69 18.76 -13.26
CA TYR A 415 -13.88 19.81 -13.89
C TYR A 415 -12.44 19.38 -14.17
N GLY A 416 -12.07 18.11 -13.95
CA GLY A 416 -10.71 17.65 -14.15
C GLY A 416 -9.75 18.01 -13.01
N GLN A 417 -10.25 18.47 -11.85
CA GLN A 417 -9.43 18.91 -10.72
C GLN A 417 -9.25 17.77 -9.73
N SER A 418 -8.02 17.57 -9.25
CA SER A 418 -7.69 16.49 -8.31
C SER A 418 -6.83 16.97 -7.13
N ASN A 419 -6.98 16.28 -6.00
CA ASN A 419 -6.12 16.44 -4.83
C ASN A 419 -5.91 15.07 -4.19
N ASN A 420 -4.68 14.59 -4.17
CA ASN A 420 -4.28 13.30 -3.57
C ASN A 420 -4.28 13.30 -2.03
N ALA A 421 -4.92 14.28 -1.39
CA ALA A 421 -5.18 14.32 0.05
C ALA A 421 -6.69 14.42 0.32
N GLY A 422 -7.13 13.88 1.44
CA GLY A 422 -8.52 13.96 1.88
C GLY A 422 -8.90 15.39 2.29
N LEU A 423 -10.13 15.81 1.98
CA LEU A 423 -10.62 17.20 2.15
C LEU A 423 -10.51 17.76 3.57
N SER A 424 -10.50 16.91 4.60
CA SER A 424 -10.39 17.32 6.00
C SER A 424 -8.95 17.54 6.49
N SER A 425 -7.96 17.21 5.66
CA SER A 425 -6.54 17.30 6.00
C SER A 425 -5.95 18.68 5.78
N GLN A 426 -4.71 18.91 6.23
CA GLN A 426 -4.00 20.16 5.93
C GLN A 426 -3.65 20.27 4.44
N ALA A 427 -3.28 19.17 3.77
CA ALA A 427 -3.06 19.10 2.34
C ALA A 427 -4.34 19.21 1.49
N GLY A 428 -5.49 18.86 2.05
CA GLY A 428 -6.78 18.88 1.38
C GLY A 428 -7.56 20.19 1.52
N ARG A 429 -7.34 20.95 2.60
CA ARG A 429 -8.03 22.23 2.85
C ARG A 429 -7.37 23.38 2.12
N THR A 430 -8.16 24.21 1.43
CA THR A 430 -7.71 25.29 0.55
C THR A 430 -6.56 26.12 1.10
N ALA A 431 -6.73 26.81 2.23
CA ALA A 431 -5.71 27.73 2.74
C ALA A 431 -4.43 27.00 3.21
N SER A 432 -4.58 25.83 3.82
CA SER A 432 -3.43 25.04 4.32
C SER A 432 -2.66 24.39 3.18
N CYS A 433 -3.37 23.90 2.16
CA CYS A 433 -2.76 23.43 0.93
C CYS A 433 -2.02 24.58 0.21
N GLN A 434 -2.61 25.77 0.13
CA GLN A 434 -1.95 26.95 -0.46
C GLN A 434 -0.67 27.33 0.30
N ALA A 435 -0.68 27.30 1.63
CA ALA A 435 0.51 27.52 2.44
C ALA A 435 1.56 26.42 2.20
N MET A 436 1.14 25.15 2.19
CA MET A 436 1.98 23.99 1.93
C MET A 436 2.63 24.03 0.54
N MET A 437 1.94 24.55 -0.47
CA MET A 437 2.43 24.62 -1.85
C MET A 437 3.11 25.96 -2.18
N ASN A 438 3.21 26.90 -1.23
CA ASN A 438 3.89 28.17 -1.46
C ASN A 438 5.41 27.93 -1.63
N PRO A 439 6.01 28.30 -2.79
CA PRO A 439 7.43 28.05 -3.05
C PRO A 439 8.37 28.90 -2.21
N SER A 440 7.86 29.95 -1.56
CA SER A 440 8.66 30.84 -0.70
C SER A 440 8.98 30.21 0.65
N HIS A 441 8.18 29.23 1.08
CA HIS A 441 8.44 28.50 2.30
C HIS A 441 9.55 27.48 2.08
N THR A 442 10.53 27.49 2.98
CA THR A 442 11.71 26.61 2.96
C THR A 442 11.79 25.74 4.22
N GLU A 443 11.07 26.13 5.27
CA GLU A 443 11.01 25.41 6.53
C GLU A 443 9.57 25.08 6.91
N MET A 444 9.41 23.98 7.66
CA MET A 444 8.14 23.59 8.24
C MET A 444 8.30 23.14 9.69
N GLY A 445 7.20 23.20 10.43
CA GLY A 445 7.10 22.66 11.77
C GLY A 445 5.69 22.15 12.06
N LEU A 446 5.61 21.19 12.98
CA LEU A 446 4.36 20.58 13.42
C LEU A 446 4.24 20.71 14.94
N GLY A 447 3.09 21.15 15.42
CA GLY A 447 2.71 21.16 16.83
C GLY A 447 1.48 20.29 17.06
N TYR A 448 1.37 19.69 18.23
CA TYR A 448 0.26 18.80 18.57
C TYR A 448 0.11 18.66 20.07
N THR A 449 -1.08 18.31 20.54
CA THR A 449 -1.34 18.13 21.97
C THR A 449 -1.68 16.68 22.27
N HIS A 450 -1.35 16.18 23.45
CA HIS A 450 -1.81 14.86 23.88
C HIS A 450 -3.34 14.82 23.98
N HIS A 451 -3.93 13.80 23.35
CA HIS A 451 -5.35 13.48 23.39
C HIS A 451 -5.68 12.79 24.73
N LEU A 452 -6.88 13.06 25.26
CA LEU A 452 -7.34 12.47 26.52
C LEU A 452 -8.02 11.12 26.25
N THR A 453 -7.27 10.02 26.23
CA THR A 453 -7.83 8.66 26.31
C THR A 453 -6.97 7.71 27.15
N LEU A 454 -7.65 6.97 28.03
CA LEU A 454 -7.12 5.91 28.90
C LEU A 454 -6.94 4.61 28.09
N ASN A 455 -5.80 3.92 28.28
CA ASN A 455 -5.50 2.54 27.85
C ASN A 455 -5.03 2.30 26.40
N SER A 456 -4.02 3.05 25.92
CA SER A 456 -3.20 2.62 24.77
C SER A 456 -1.70 2.65 25.11
N ASN A 457 -0.93 1.69 24.59
CA ASN A 457 0.54 1.69 24.70
C ASN A 457 1.21 2.81 23.86
N TYR A 458 0.44 3.48 23.01
CA TYR A 458 0.85 4.64 22.20
C TYR A 458 0.11 5.91 22.66
N SER A 459 0.74 7.08 22.50
CA SER A 459 0.12 8.37 22.84
C SER A 459 -0.67 8.91 21.66
N LEU A 460 -2.00 8.97 21.77
CA LEU A 460 -2.83 9.69 20.80
C LEU A 460 -2.56 11.20 20.93
N HIS A 461 -2.48 11.88 19.78
CA HIS A 461 -2.34 13.32 19.71
C HIS A 461 -3.49 13.96 18.92
N SER A 462 -3.79 15.22 19.23
CA SER A 462 -4.90 16.02 18.70
C SER A 462 -4.52 17.49 18.56
N PHE A 463 -5.32 18.25 17.82
CA PHE A 463 -5.06 19.67 17.51
C PHE A 463 -3.71 19.86 16.80
N TRP A 464 -3.49 19.06 15.77
CA TRP A 464 -2.30 19.11 14.93
C TRP A 464 -2.25 20.42 14.18
N THR A 465 -1.19 21.20 14.38
CA THR A 465 -0.99 22.47 13.70
C THR A 465 0.27 22.40 12.86
N GLN A 466 0.18 22.82 11.60
CA GLN A 466 1.32 22.98 10.71
C GLN A 466 1.62 24.46 10.51
N THR A 467 2.91 24.79 10.52
CA THR A 467 3.42 26.13 10.24
C THR A 467 4.57 26.04 9.24
N PHE A 468 4.71 27.08 8.42
CA PHE A 468 5.77 27.21 7.43
C PHE A 468 6.45 28.56 7.58
N ASN A 469 7.74 28.62 7.23
CA ASN A 469 8.54 29.85 7.17
C ASN A 469 9.27 29.98 5.83
#